data_AF-Q8U5Y0-F1
#
_entry.id   AF-Q8U5Y0-F1
#
_cell.length_a   1.000
_cell.length_b   1.000
_cell.length_c   1.000
_cell.angle_alpha   90.00
_cell.angle_beta   90.00
_cell.angle_gamma   90.00
#
_symmetry.space_group_name_H-M   'P 1'
#
loop_
_entity.id
_entity.type
_entity.pdbx_description
1 polymer ?
#
loop_
_entity_poly.entity_id
_entity_poly.type
_entity_poly.pdbx_seq_one_letter_code
_entity_poly.pdbx_strand_id
1 'polypeptide(L)'
;MIPNAPTDNLYKFVTVLGVALMIFCAWSSTEVVKRVDEANVDQIIREIRDGVDQAAAEVDAATLKEHASIPRDQLTAEQNTLINEALERTVERLGVLVKNMKDDLRPTMRLQQSKSELLMYRIGAGLGAVIAAIGIAAWYFLHQRYQDAILRRQFATSSQAAIVEAERVHIAPVDHLNTR
;
A
#
# COMPACT_ATOMS: atom_id res chain seq x y z
N MET A 1 -47.90 -9.76 -3.99
CA MET A 1 -46.57 -9.19 -4.33
C MET A 1 -45.89 -8.91 -3.00
N ILE A 2 -44.89 -9.71 -2.62
CA ILE A 2 -44.12 -9.41 -1.41
C ILE A 2 -43.31 -8.15 -1.75
N PRO A 3 -43.45 -7.05 -1.00
CA PRO A 3 -42.66 -5.85 -1.25
C PRO A 3 -41.18 -6.24 -1.24
N ASN A 4 -40.44 -5.82 -2.27
CA ASN A 4 -39.01 -6.08 -2.39
C ASN A 4 -38.34 -5.75 -1.05
N ALA A 5 -37.90 -6.79 -0.33
CA ALA A 5 -37.18 -6.58 0.90
C ALA A 5 -35.94 -5.74 0.58
N PRO A 6 -35.50 -4.83 1.48
CA PRO A 6 -34.35 -3.95 1.25
C PRO A 6 -33.00 -4.68 1.10
N THR A 7 -33.02 -6.01 1.01
CA THR A 7 -31.88 -6.91 0.80
C THR A 7 -31.15 -6.71 -0.52
N ASP A 8 -31.74 -6.00 -1.48
CA ASP A 8 -31.12 -5.74 -2.79
C ASP A 8 -29.80 -4.96 -2.69
N ASN A 9 -29.67 -4.13 -1.66
CA ASN A 9 -28.44 -3.37 -1.43
C ASN A 9 -27.39 -4.16 -0.64
N LEU A 10 -27.76 -5.24 0.07
CA LEU A 10 -26.85 -5.94 0.96
C LEU A 10 -25.65 -6.54 0.21
N TYR A 11 -25.89 -7.18 -0.93
CA TYR A 11 -24.81 -7.79 -1.73
C TYR A 11 -23.86 -6.75 -2.31
N LYS A 12 -24.40 -5.59 -2.73
CA LYS A 12 -23.59 -4.45 -3.18
C LYS A 12 -22.72 -3.93 -2.03
N PHE A 13 -23.29 -3.82 -0.82
CA PHE A 13 -22.53 -3.45 0.37
C PHE A 13 -21.43 -4.44 0.71
N VAL A 14 -21.68 -5.75 0.62
CA VAL A 14 -20.65 -6.79 0.89
C VAL A 14 -19.51 -6.70 -0.12
N THR A 15 -19.81 -6.51 -1.41
CA THR A 15 -18.78 -6.36 -2.44
C THR A 15 -17.97 -5.08 -2.23
N VAL A 16 -18.63 -3.94 -2.00
CA VAL A 16 -17.97 -2.65 -1.73
C VAL A 16 -17.13 -2.73 -0.46
N LEU A 17 -17.62 -3.40 0.58
CA LEU A 17 -16.88 -3.64 1.82
C LEU A 17 -15.63 -4.48 1.56
N GLY A 18 -15.73 -5.56 0.78
CA GLY A 18 -14.58 -6.38 0.40
C GLY A 18 -13.50 -5.57 -0.34
N VAL A 19 -13.92 -4.73 -1.30
CA VAL A 19 -13.01 -3.82 -2.02
C VAL A 19 -12.40 -2.77 -1.09
N ALA A 20 -13.20 -2.17 -0.22
CA ALA A 20 -12.74 -1.18 0.74
C ALA A 20 -11.71 -1.78 1.71
N LEU A 21 -11.92 -3.01 2.18
CA LEU A 21 -10.96 -3.74 3.01
C LEU A 21 -9.64 -3.98 2.26
N MET A 22 -9.68 -4.35 0.97
CA MET A 22 -8.46 -4.51 0.18
C MET A 22 -7.67 -3.21 0.05
N ILE A 23 -8.36 -2.09 -0.25
CA ILE A 23 -7.74 -0.77 -0.33
C ILE A 23 -7.16 -0.36 1.03
N PHE A 24 -7.93 -0.56 2.11
CA PHE A 24 -7.50 -0.25 3.46
C PHE A 24 -6.27 -1.06 3.86
N CYS A 25 -6.22 -2.36 3.54
CA CYS A 25 -5.04 -3.19 3.79
C CYS A 25 -3.82 -2.70 3.01
N ALA A 26 -3.98 -2.33 1.74
CA ALA A 26 -2.89 -1.77 0.93
C ALA A 26 -2.39 -0.42 1.47
N TRP A 27 -3.32 0.44 1.87
CA TRP A 27 -2.99 1.75 2.44
C TRP A 27 -2.31 1.63 3.80
N SER A 28 -2.87 0.84 4.71
CA SER A 28 -2.31 0.56 6.03
C SER A 28 -0.90 -0.04 5.94
N SER A 29 -0.66 -0.96 4.99
CA SER A 29 0.68 -1.48 4.73
C SER A 29 1.67 -0.37 4.36
N THR A 30 1.24 0.65 3.63
CA THR A 30 2.11 1.76 3.24
C THR A 30 2.44 2.67 4.42
N GLU A 31 1.49 2.91 5.32
CA GLU A 31 1.73 3.72 6.53
C GLU A 31 2.64 3.02 7.54
N VAL A 32 2.46 1.71 7.74
CA VAL A 32 3.32 0.93 8.63
C VAL A 32 4.77 0.99 8.15
N VAL A 33 5.00 0.80 6.84
CA VAL A 33 6.34 0.92 6.24
C VAL A 33 6.96 2.28 6.51
N LYS A 34 6.19 3.38 6.39
CA LYS A 34 6.70 4.73 6.68
C LYS A 34 7.11 4.91 8.14
N ARG A 35 6.25 4.51 9.09
CA ARG A 35 6.55 4.63 10.53
C ARG A 35 7.76 3.81 10.94
N VAL A 36 7.90 2.64 10.34
CA VAL A 36 9.05 1.77 10.53
C VAL A 36 10.31 2.42 9.96
N ASP A 37 10.26 2.98 8.75
CA ASP A 37 11.39 3.71 8.18
C ASP A 37 11.81 4.91 9.05
N GLU A 38 10.86 5.65 9.61
CA GLU A 38 11.12 6.75 10.55
C GLU A 38 11.79 6.26 11.85
N ALA A 39 11.24 5.23 12.50
CA ALA A 39 11.83 4.64 13.70
C ALA A 39 13.22 4.06 13.45
N ASN A 40 13.45 3.50 12.25
CA ASN A 40 14.74 2.96 11.83
C ASN A 40 15.78 4.07 11.62
N VAL A 41 15.38 5.19 11.01
CA VAL A 41 16.26 6.35 10.87
C VAL A 41 16.68 6.88 12.24
N ASP A 42 15.75 6.96 13.19
CA ASP A 42 16.05 7.39 14.56
C ASP A 42 17.00 6.42 15.28
N GLN A 43 16.82 5.11 15.11
CA GLN A 43 17.73 4.12 15.68
C GLN A 43 19.13 4.21 15.07
N ILE A 44 19.23 4.33 13.75
CA ILE A 44 20.52 4.50 13.06
C ILE A 44 21.22 5.78 13.53
N ILE A 45 20.49 6.88 13.70
CA ILE A 45 21.06 8.14 14.21
C ILE A 45 21.61 7.95 15.63
N ARG A 46 20.91 7.20 16.50
CA ARG A 46 21.38 6.90 17.86
C ARG A 46 22.64 6.03 17.84
N GLU A 47 22.64 4.95 17.07
CA GLU A 47 23.80 4.05 16.99
C GLU A 47 25.03 4.74 16.39
N ILE A 48 24.82 5.61 15.38
CA ILE A 48 25.89 6.47 14.86
C ILE A 48 26.38 7.39 15.97
N ARG A 49 25.49 8.06 16.68
CA ARG A 49 25.88 8.98 17.76
C ARG A 49 26.68 8.26 18.85
N ASP A 50 26.22 7.09 19.29
CA ASP A 50 26.90 6.28 20.30
C ASP A 50 28.27 5.80 19.78
N GLY A 51 28.35 5.40 18.52
CA GLY A 51 29.62 5.03 17.87
C GLY A 51 30.58 6.20 17.71
N VAL A 52 30.07 7.40 17.43
CA VAL A 52 30.86 8.64 17.40
C VAL A 52 31.34 9.00 18.80
N ASP A 53 30.48 8.91 19.82
CA ASP A 53 30.84 9.22 21.20
C ASP A 53 31.87 8.21 21.73
N GLN A 54 31.74 6.93 21.37
CA GLN A 54 32.72 5.90 21.69
C GLN A 54 34.04 6.11 20.93
N ALA A 55 33.98 6.39 19.63
CA ALA A 55 35.18 6.70 18.85
C ALA A 55 35.86 7.98 19.36
N ALA A 56 35.11 8.99 19.78
CA ALA A 56 35.66 10.20 20.40
C ALA A 56 36.30 9.91 21.77
N ALA A 57 35.77 8.95 22.54
CA ALA A 57 36.38 8.48 23.78
C ALA A 57 37.65 7.64 23.53
N GLU A 58 37.69 6.86 22.45
CA GLU A 58 38.83 6.03 22.03
C GLU A 58 39.89 6.81 21.27
N VAL A 59 39.52 7.94 20.63
CA VAL A 59 40.43 8.94 20.07
C VAL A 59 41.06 9.67 21.24
N ASP A 60 41.96 8.93 21.85
CA ASP A 60 43.06 9.32 22.69
C ASP A 60 42.76 10.58 23.50
N ALA A 61 41.83 10.44 24.45
CA ALA A 61 41.60 11.44 25.48
C ALA A 61 42.91 11.81 26.21
N ALA A 62 43.96 10.98 26.12
CA ALA A 62 45.32 11.29 26.54
C ALA A 62 46.02 12.30 25.61
N THR A 63 46.11 12.03 24.31
CA THR A 63 46.77 12.91 23.32
C THR A 63 46.02 14.23 23.11
N LEU A 64 44.68 14.18 23.14
CA LEU A 64 43.84 15.39 23.14
C LEU A 64 43.91 16.16 24.45
N LYS A 65 43.98 15.52 25.64
CA LYS A 65 44.20 16.24 26.90
C LYS A 65 45.54 16.94 26.93
N GLU A 66 46.60 16.25 26.49
CA GLU A 66 47.96 16.73 26.55
C GLU A 66 48.17 17.96 25.65
N HIS A 67 47.41 18.07 24.55
CA HIS A 67 47.51 19.19 23.60
C HIS A 67 46.36 20.21 23.71
N ALA A 68 45.20 19.85 24.28
CA ALA A 68 44.09 20.79 24.49
C ALA A 68 44.33 21.78 25.64
N SER A 69 45.27 21.48 26.54
CA SER A 69 45.69 22.43 27.59
C SER A 69 46.56 23.58 27.07
N ILE A 70 47.06 23.49 25.83
CA ILE A 70 47.89 24.53 25.22
C ILE A 70 46.96 25.52 24.48
N PRO A 71 46.99 26.82 24.80
CA PRO A 71 46.21 27.82 24.07
C PRO A 71 46.53 27.77 22.58
N ARG A 72 45.50 27.90 21.73
CA ARG A 72 45.62 27.84 20.25
C ARG A 72 46.69 28.78 19.69
N ASP A 73 46.93 29.86 20.41
CA ASP A 73 47.83 30.95 20.04
C ASP A 73 49.32 30.60 20.29
N GLN A 74 49.59 29.52 21.04
CA GLN A 74 50.94 29.04 21.39
C GLN A 74 51.33 27.75 20.67
N LEU A 75 50.44 27.22 19.82
CA LEU A 75 50.71 26.00 19.06
C LEU A 75 51.75 26.26 17.97
N THR A 76 52.85 25.53 18.02
CA THR A 76 53.86 25.52 16.94
C THR A 76 53.27 24.93 15.66
N ALA A 77 53.84 25.29 14.50
CA ALA A 77 53.37 24.80 13.21
C ALA A 77 53.37 23.27 13.13
N GLU A 78 54.38 22.60 13.71
CA GLU A 78 54.48 21.14 13.77
C GLU A 78 53.36 20.50 14.61
N GLN A 79 52.96 21.13 15.72
CA GLN A 79 51.86 20.64 16.54
C GLN A 79 50.51 20.79 15.82
N ASN A 80 50.30 21.89 15.09
CA ASN A 80 49.10 22.07 14.27
C ASN A 80 48.99 21.00 13.16
N THR A 81 50.11 20.64 12.52
CA THR A 81 50.11 19.55 11.52
C THR A 81 49.76 18.21 12.14
N LEU A 82 50.32 17.88 13.30
CA LEU A 82 50.01 16.62 14.01
C LEU A 82 48.55 16.53 14.44
N ILE A 83 47.98 17.62 14.96
CA ILE A 83 46.57 17.68 15.35
C ILE A 83 45.66 17.49 14.14
N ASN A 84 45.96 18.15 13.02
CA ASN A 84 45.17 18.01 11.80
C ASN A 84 45.23 16.58 11.23
N GLU A 85 46.41 15.95 11.20
CA GLU A 85 46.54 14.56 10.77
C GLU A 85 45.79 13.58 11.68
N ALA A 86 45.83 13.80 13.00
CA ALA A 86 45.08 12.99 13.96
C ALA A 86 43.57 13.15 13.77
N LEU A 87 43.11 14.38 13.51
CA LEU A 87 41.70 14.67 13.22
C LEU A 87 41.25 14.01 11.91
N GLU A 88 42.06 14.09 10.86
CA GLU A 88 41.74 13.52 9.55
C GLU A 88 41.64 11.99 9.62
N ARG A 89 42.59 11.33 10.30
CA ARG A 89 42.52 9.87 10.55
C ARG A 89 41.30 9.47 11.37
N THR A 90 40.89 10.32 12.32
CA THR A 90 39.70 10.09 13.14
C THR A 90 38.44 10.19 12.29
N VAL A 91 38.33 11.23 11.47
CA VAL A 91 37.20 11.43 10.54
C VAL A 91 37.11 10.28 9.53
N GLU A 92 38.23 9.82 9.00
CA GLU A 92 38.26 8.69 8.07
C GLU A 92 37.80 7.38 8.72
N ARG A 93 38.29 7.08 9.94
CA ARG A 93 37.83 5.91 10.71
C ARG A 93 36.34 5.99 11.04
N LEU A 94 35.86 7.16 11.44
CA LEU A 94 34.43 7.41 11.65
C LEU A 94 33.64 7.14 10.37
N GLY A 95 34.11 7.64 9.24
CA GLY A 95 33.48 7.46 7.93
C GLY A 95 33.35 5.99 7.54
N VAL A 96 34.40 5.19 7.77
CA VAL A 96 34.38 3.75 7.51
C VAL A 96 33.43 3.02 8.47
N LEU A 97 33.42 3.39 9.75
CA LEU A 97 32.56 2.77 10.76
C LEU A 97 31.08 3.04 10.48
N VAL A 98 30.74 4.30 10.16
CA VAL A 98 29.39 4.71 9.73
C VAL A 98 28.97 3.98 8.46
N LYS A 99 29.88 3.84 7.48
CA LYS A 99 29.60 3.12 6.24
C LYS A 99 29.32 1.63 6.49
N ASN A 100 30.13 0.98 7.31
CA ASN A 100 29.97 -0.43 7.65
C ASN A 100 28.67 -0.67 8.44
N MET A 101 28.35 0.18 9.42
CA MET A 101 27.07 0.09 10.14
C MET A 101 25.89 0.26 9.19
N LYS A 102 25.96 1.27 8.29
CA LYS A 102 24.92 1.49 7.28
C LYS A 102 24.71 0.27 6.39
N ASP A 103 25.79 -0.41 5.98
CA ASP A 103 25.73 -1.57 5.11
C ASP A 103 25.23 -2.83 5.84
N ASP A 104 25.52 -2.99 7.13
CA ASP A 104 25.16 -4.17 7.94
C ASP A 104 23.73 -4.10 8.54
N LEU A 105 23.25 -2.90 8.88
CA LEU A 105 21.89 -2.67 9.39
C LEU A 105 20.82 -2.80 8.31
N ARG A 106 21.15 -2.42 7.07
CA ARG A 106 20.20 -2.38 5.95
C ARG A 106 19.55 -3.73 5.61
N PRO A 107 20.29 -4.84 5.49
CA PRO A 107 19.72 -6.11 5.05
C PRO A 107 18.93 -6.83 6.15
N THR A 108 19.43 -6.83 7.38
CA THR A 108 18.93 -7.71 8.45
C THR A 108 17.56 -7.27 8.97
N MET A 109 17.37 -5.96 9.18
CA MET A 109 16.09 -5.42 9.66
C MET A 109 15.00 -5.46 8.58
N ARG A 110 15.34 -5.13 7.33
CA ARG A 110 14.41 -5.23 6.19
C ARG A 110 13.88 -6.65 6.01
N LEU A 111 14.70 -7.66 6.28
CA LEU A 111 14.30 -9.05 6.10
C LEU A 111 13.35 -9.55 7.19
N GLN A 112 13.51 -9.08 8.43
CA GLN A 112 12.74 -9.57 9.57
C GLN A 112 11.36 -8.90 9.66
N GLN A 113 11.29 -7.57 9.47
CA GLN A 113 10.02 -6.83 9.45
C GLN A 113 9.17 -7.12 8.22
N SER A 114 9.80 -7.28 7.04
CA SER A 114 9.03 -7.57 5.81
C SER A 114 8.23 -8.86 5.93
N LYS A 115 8.71 -9.88 6.66
CA LYS A 115 8.02 -11.18 6.73
C LYS A 115 6.70 -11.12 7.49
N SER A 116 6.66 -10.53 8.68
CA SER A 116 5.42 -10.44 9.47
C SER A 116 4.41 -9.51 8.82
N GLU A 117 4.88 -8.39 8.26
CA GLU A 117 4.02 -7.42 7.59
C GLU A 117 3.47 -7.95 6.27
N LEU A 118 4.30 -8.62 5.44
CA LEU A 118 3.80 -9.32 4.25
C LEU A 118 2.77 -10.39 4.60
N LEU A 119 2.97 -11.10 5.71
CA LEU A 119 2.03 -12.14 6.14
C LEU A 119 0.68 -11.53 6.51
N MET A 120 0.67 -10.46 7.30
CA MET A 120 -0.56 -9.75 7.65
C MET A 120 -1.25 -9.14 6.42
N TYR A 121 -0.50 -8.54 5.50
CA TYR A 121 -1.01 -8.05 4.23
C TYR A 121 -1.62 -9.17 3.38
N ARG A 122 -0.93 -10.31 3.24
CA ARG A 122 -1.42 -11.47 2.48
C ARG A 122 -2.71 -12.02 3.06
N ILE A 123 -2.81 -12.12 4.39
CA ILE A 123 -4.03 -12.58 5.06
C ILE A 123 -5.16 -11.58 4.84
N GLY A 124 -4.92 -10.28 5.07
CA GLY A 124 -5.92 -9.23 4.90
C GLY A 124 -6.43 -9.12 3.47
N ALA A 125 -5.52 -9.08 2.49
CA ALA A 125 -5.86 -9.06 1.07
C ALA A 125 -6.59 -10.34 0.64
N GLY A 126 -6.16 -11.51 1.13
CA GLY A 126 -6.82 -12.78 0.86
C GLY A 126 -8.25 -12.82 1.39
N LEU A 127 -8.47 -12.38 2.63
CA LEU A 127 -9.79 -12.31 3.25
C LEU A 127 -10.70 -11.30 2.51
N GLY A 128 -10.16 -10.13 2.16
CA GLY A 128 -10.88 -9.12 1.37
C GLY A 128 -11.31 -9.65 0.00
N ALA A 129 -10.42 -10.37 -0.69
CA ALA A 129 -10.72 -11.00 -1.98
C ALA A 129 -11.81 -12.08 -1.86
N VAL A 130 -11.78 -12.90 -0.81
CA VAL A 130 -12.81 -13.92 -0.55
C VAL A 130 -14.17 -13.26 -0.30
N ILE A 131 -14.22 -12.21 0.54
CA ILE A 131 -15.47 -11.49 0.82
C ILE A 131 -16.01 -10.83 -0.45
N ALA A 132 -15.15 -10.19 -1.25
CA ALA A 132 -15.56 -9.59 -2.52
C ALA A 132 -16.11 -10.64 -3.50
N ALA A 133 -15.46 -11.80 -3.61
CA ALA A 133 -15.93 -12.90 -4.45
C ALA A 133 -17.29 -13.44 -4.00
N ILE A 134 -17.51 -13.59 -2.69
CA ILE A 134 -18.82 -13.98 -2.12
C ILE A 134 -19.89 -12.93 -2.45
N GLY A 135 -19.57 -11.64 -2.31
CA GLY A 135 -20.48 -10.54 -2.65
C GLY A 135 -20.88 -10.56 -4.12
N ILE A 136 -19.91 -10.74 -5.03
CA ILE A 136 -20.13 -10.85 -6.48
C ILE A 136 -20.97 -12.08 -6.82
N ALA A 137 -20.64 -13.23 -6.25
CA ALA A 137 -21.38 -14.48 -6.49
C ALA A 137 -22.82 -14.36 -6.01
N ALA A 138 -23.04 -13.84 -4.80
CA ALA A 138 -24.37 -13.64 -4.25
C ALA A 138 -25.19 -12.66 -5.11
N TRP A 139 -24.58 -11.55 -5.54
CA TRP A 139 -25.22 -10.60 -6.45
C TRP A 139 -25.62 -11.25 -7.78
N TYR A 140 -24.74 -12.02 -8.40
CA TYR A 140 -25.04 -12.69 -9.66
C TYR A 140 -26.17 -13.73 -9.52
N PHE A 141 -26.07 -14.63 -8.56
CA PHE A 141 -27.02 -15.74 -8.43
C PHE A 141 -28.39 -15.30 -7.94
N LEU A 142 -28.45 -14.34 -7.01
CA LEU A 142 -29.71 -13.92 -6.39
C LEU A 142 -30.40 -12.82 -7.19
N HIS A 143 -29.63 -11.89 -7.77
CA HIS A 143 -30.20 -10.71 -8.42
C HIS A 143 -30.10 -10.79 -9.94
N GLN A 144 -28.88 -10.88 -10.50
CA GLN A 144 -28.69 -10.81 -11.95
C GLN A 144 -29.44 -11.92 -12.68
N ARG A 145 -29.35 -13.17 -12.20
CA ARG A 145 -30.05 -14.31 -12.80
C ARG A 145 -31.57 -14.11 -12.83
N TYR A 146 -32.14 -13.49 -11.79
CA TYR A 146 -33.57 -13.22 -11.73
C TYR A 146 -33.98 -12.10 -12.67
N GLN A 147 -33.20 -11.02 -12.75
CA GLN A 147 -33.42 -9.93 -13.70
C GLN A 147 -33.32 -10.42 -15.15
N ASP A 148 -32.31 -11.22 -15.47
CA ASP A 148 -32.15 -11.80 -16.80
C ASP A 148 -33.36 -12.68 -17.18
N ALA A 149 -33.91 -13.43 -16.22
CA ALA A 149 -35.10 -14.23 -16.45
C ALA A 149 -36.35 -13.38 -16.72
N ILE A 150 -36.51 -12.25 -16.03
CA ILE A 150 -37.60 -11.30 -16.27
C ILE A 150 -37.45 -10.66 -17.66
N LEU A 151 -36.26 -10.18 -17.99
CA LEU A 151 -35.97 -9.55 -19.28
C LEU A 151 -36.27 -10.50 -20.44
N ARG A 152 -35.84 -11.77 -20.33
CA ARG A 152 -36.15 -12.80 -21.35
C ARG A 152 -37.65 -12.99 -21.56
N ARG A 153 -38.45 -12.96 -20.48
CA ARG A 153 -39.91 -13.05 -20.57
C ARG A 153 -40.51 -11.81 -21.24
N GLN A 154 -40.03 -10.62 -20.87
CA GLN A 154 -40.48 -9.36 -21.46
C GLN A 154 -40.18 -9.30 -22.97
N PHE A 155 -38.99 -9.71 -23.39
CA PHE A 155 -38.63 -9.77 -24.82
C PHE A 155 -39.47 -10.79 -25.59
N ALA A 156 -39.75 -11.95 -25.01
CA ALA A 156 -40.63 -12.94 -25.65
C ALA A 156 -42.05 -12.40 -25.85
N THR A 157 -42.62 -11.74 -24.83
CA THR A 157 -43.95 -11.14 -24.92
C THR A 157 -44.00 -9.98 -25.91
N SER A 158 -43.01 -9.09 -25.92
CA SER A 158 -42.97 -7.96 -26.86
C SER A 158 -42.80 -8.43 -28.31
N SER A 159 -41.98 -9.46 -28.54
CA SER A 159 -41.81 -10.05 -29.87
C SER A 159 -43.11 -10.67 -30.38
N GLN A 160 -43.82 -11.40 -29.51
CA GLN A 160 -45.09 -12.01 -29.89
C GLN A 160 -46.17 -10.95 -30.19
N ALA A 161 -46.23 -9.87 -29.41
CA ALA A 161 -47.13 -8.75 -29.67
C ALA A 161 -46.85 -8.09 -31.03
N ALA A 162 -45.58 -7.86 -31.37
CA ALA A 162 -45.18 -7.29 -32.65
C ALA A 162 -45.55 -8.18 -33.85
N ILE A 163 -45.43 -9.51 -33.71
CA ILE A 163 -45.84 -10.46 -34.76
C ILE A 163 -47.35 -10.40 -34.98
N VAL A 164 -48.14 -10.43 -33.91
CA VAL A 164 -49.60 -10.35 -33.98
C VAL A 164 -50.06 -9.03 -34.64
N GLU A 165 -49.39 -7.93 -34.33
CA GLU A 165 -49.66 -6.63 -34.95
C GLU A 165 -49.32 -6.62 -36.46
N ALA A 166 -48.18 -7.21 -36.85
CA ALA A 166 -47.81 -7.34 -38.27
C ALA A 166 -48.79 -8.23 -39.06
N GLU A 167 -49.25 -9.35 -38.48
CA GLU A 167 -50.27 -10.22 -39.10
C GLU A 167 -51.61 -9.48 -39.27
N ARG A 168 -52.03 -8.68 -38.28
CA ARG A 168 -53.25 -7.87 -38.39
C ARG A 168 -53.17 -6.85 -39.52
N VAL A 169 -52.03 -6.18 -39.69
CA VAL A 169 -51.81 -5.23 -40.79
C VAL A 169 -51.86 -5.95 -42.14
N HIS A 170 -51.35 -7.17 -42.24
CA HIS A 170 -51.36 -7.93 -43.50
C HIS A 170 -52.74 -8.44 -43.90
N ILE A 171 -53.60 -8.80 -42.93
CA ILE A 171 -54.94 -9.34 -43.17
C ILE A 171 -55.99 -8.23 -43.36
N ALA A 172 -55.70 -6.98 -43.00
CA ALA A 172 -56.60 -5.86 -43.26
C ALA A 172 -56.89 -5.76 -44.77
N PRO A 173 -58.14 -6.05 -45.22
CA PRO A 173 -58.47 -6.03 -46.62
C PRO A 173 -58.28 -4.62 -47.17
N VAL A 174 -57.65 -4.52 -48.35
CA VAL A 174 -57.49 -3.26 -49.08
C VAL A 174 -58.85 -2.85 -49.67
N ASP A 175 -59.83 -2.57 -48.81
CA ASP A 175 -61.21 -2.29 -49.19
C ASP A 175 -61.45 -0.82 -49.56
N HIS A 176 -60.41 -0.07 -49.92
CA HIS A 176 -60.51 1.39 -50.12
C HIS A 176 -60.03 1.90 -51.49
N LEU A 177 -59.80 1.03 -52.49
CA LEU A 177 -59.43 1.47 -53.85
C LEU A 177 -60.56 1.36 -54.88
N ASN A 178 -61.82 1.47 -54.45
CA ASN A 178 -62.94 1.52 -55.39
C ASN A 178 -63.96 2.61 -55.05
N THR A 179 -63.48 3.86 -54.96
CA THR A 179 -64.32 5.04 -55.11
C THR A 179 -63.67 5.98 -56.12
N ARG A 180 -64.18 5.86 -57.34
CA ARG A 180 -64.41 6.88 -58.39
C ARG A 180 -63.83 8.27 -58.17
#